data_AF-A9B4M7-F1
#
_entry.id   AF-A9B4M7-F1
#
_cell.length_a   1.000
_cell.length_b   1.000
_cell.length_c   1.000
_cell.angle_alpha   90.00
_cell.angle_beta   90.00
_cell.angle_gamma   90.00
#
_symmetry.space_group_name_H-M   'P 1'
#
loop_
_entity.id
_entity.type
_entity.pdbx_description
1 polymer ?
#
loop_
_entity_poly.entity_id
_entity_poly.type
_entity_poly.pdbx_seq_one_letter_code
_entity_poly.pdbx_strand_id
1 'polypeptide(L)'
;MTIIRQIADTTEKQVKSAQKVARRSWLAGLGVAGLAIDSGEKTFKKLIKRGEKVAAGVRGDLKDLNERLRREQKSLNEDVQDASQTVERGVSDVLEGLNIPSRKTLRVLDARIAQLNAQLRELGSDGSIAPVANYDSLTAEEIIVLMPTLSLDELFALEAYESNHAKRVTVQREIEQAIAKHLTVDGEIREPFAGYEALRAEEAIAKLEGLGIAELHHVKLFEASHAKRVTVQREVERRLEALRG
;
A
#
# COMPACT_ATOMS: atom_id res chain seq x y z
N MET A 1 -40.76 42.40 35.93
CA MET A 1 -39.32 42.07 35.82
C MET A 1 -39.13 40.60 36.17
N THR A 2 -39.59 39.66 35.31
CA THR A 2 -39.80 38.25 35.74
C THR A 2 -39.22 37.22 34.77
N ILE A 3 -38.83 37.59 33.55
CA ILE A 3 -38.38 36.63 32.52
C ILE A 3 -36.87 36.32 32.61
N ILE A 4 -36.04 37.26 33.10
CA ILE A 4 -34.57 37.03 33.22
C ILE A 4 -34.24 36.02 34.35
N ARG A 5 -35.12 35.85 35.34
CA ARG A 5 -34.92 34.89 36.45
C ARG A 5 -35.22 33.45 36.07
N GLN A 6 -36.13 33.22 35.11
CA GLN A 6 -36.45 31.86 34.65
C GLN A 6 -35.31 31.23 33.84
N ILE A 7 -34.56 32.02 33.06
CA ILE A 7 -33.44 31.48 32.26
C ILE A 7 -32.30 31.05 33.19
N ALA A 8 -31.97 31.84 34.22
CA ALA A 8 -30.94 31.49 35.21
C ALA A 8 -31.27 30.23 36.02
N ASP A 9 -32.53 30.08 36.47
CA ASP A 9 -32.96 28.89 37.23
C ASP A 9 -32.94 27.60 36.38
N THR A 10 -33.13 27.73 35.06
CA THR A 10 -33.15 26.57 34.15
C THR A 10 -31.71 26.09 33.87
N THR A 11 -30.76 27.01 33.73
CA THR A 11 -29.33 26.67 33.58
C THR A 11 -28.77 26.06 34.87
N GLU A 12 -29.18 26.56 36.04
CA GLU A 12 -28.72 26.01 37.33
C GLU A 12 -29.29 24.60 37.61
N LYS A 13 -30.53 24.32 37.21
CA LYS A 13 -31.12 22.97 37.33
C LYS A 13 -30.45 21.93 36.42
N GLN A 14 -30.04 22.33 35.20
CA GLN A 14 -29.32 21.46 34.25
C GLN A 14 -27.88 21.19 34.70
N VAL A 15 -27.21 22.18 35.30
CA VAL A 15 -25.87 21.99 35.89
C VAL A 15 -25.93 21.09 37.13
N LYS A 16 -26.94 21.27 38.00
CA LYS A 16 -27.13 20.43 39.19
C LYS A 16 -27.52 18.98 38.84
N SER A 17 -28.25 18.73 37.75
CA SER A 17 -28.58 17.37 37.30
C SER A 17 -27.38 16.68 36.66
N ALA A 18 -26.60 17.37 35.82
CA ALA A 18 -25.37 16.86 35.24
C ALA A 18 -24.32 16.51 36.31
N GLN A 19 -24.16 17.36 37.32
CA GLN A 19 -23.28 17.11 38.46
C GLN A 19 -23.74 15.89 39.29
N LYS A 20 -25.06 15.67 39.41
CA LYS A 20 -25.62 14.52 40.14
C LYS A 20 -25.40 13.20 39.42
N VAL A 21 -25.47 13.19 38.09
CA VAL A 21 -25.18 12.01 37.25
C VAL A 21 -23.69 11.70 37.24
N ALA A 22 -22.83 12.69 37.06
CA ALA A 22 -21.37 12.52 37.12
C ALA A 22 -20.93 11.99 38.50
N ARG A 23 -21.49 12.52 39.59
CA ARG A 23 -21.18 12.07 40.96
C ARG A 23 -21.71 10.66 41.23
N ARG A 24 -22.85 10.26 40.66
CA ARG A 24 -23.38 8.87 40.78
C ARG A 24 -22.57 7.87 39.96
N SER A 25 -22.18 8.23 38.74
CA SER A 25 -21.33 7.39 37.88
C SER A 25 -19.93 7.21 38.48
N TRP A 26 -19.38 8.25 39.11
CA TRP A 26 -18.10 8.18 39.81
C TRP A 26 -18.16 7.37 41.11
N LEU A 27 -19.25 7.49 41.89
CA LEU A 27 -19.47 6.67 43.10
C LEU A 27 -19.82 5.21 42.79
N ALA A 28 -20.45 4.92 41.65
CA ALA A 28 -20.63 3.56 41.17
C ALA A 28 -19.29 2.93 40.74
N GLY A 29 -18.39 3.73 40.14
CA GLY A 29 -17.03 3.30 39.80
C GLY A 29 -16.12 3.07 41.01
N LEU A 30 -16.33 3.78 42.12
CA LEU A 30 -15.56 3.60 43.37
C LEU A 30 -16.24 2.65 44.38
N GLY A 31 -17.42 2.10 44.05
CA GLY A 31 -18.21 1.24 44.93
C GLY A 31 -17.65 -0.17 45.18
N VAL A 32 -16.56 -0.59 44.52
CA VAL A 32 -15.96 -1.92 44.71
C VAL A 32 -15.01 -1.99 45.93
N ALA A 33 -14.71 -0.87 46.58
CA ALA A 33 -14.04 -0.90 47.89
C ALA A 33 -14.47 0.27 48.79
N GLY A 34 -15.48 0.04 49.64
CA GLY A 34 -15.70 0.81 50.87
C GLY A 34 -17.05 1.52 50.96
N LEU A 35 -18.08 0.79 51.38
CA LEU A 35 -19.31 1.39 51.89
C LEU A 35 -19.14 1.86 53.34
N ALA A 36 -19.73 3.03 53.63
CA ALA A 36 -20.12 3.57 54.94
C ALA A 36 -19.04 3.65 56.04
N ILE A 37 -18.63 4.89 56.32
CA ILE A 37 -17.75 5.30 57.42
C ILE A 37 -18.44 5.01 58.75
N ASP A 38 -18.18 3.83 59.33
CA ASP A 38 -17.97 3.62 60.77
C ASP A 38 -17.55 2.16 61.08
N SER A 39 -17.97 1.19 60.27
CA SER A 39 -17.51 -0.21 60.39
C SER A 39 -16.15 -0.50 59.73
N GLY A 40 -15.48 0.53 59.22
CA GLY A 40 -14.27 0.41 58.39
C GLY A 40 -13.01 0.03 59.16
N GLU A 41 -12.81 0.55 60.38
CA GLU A 41 -11.51 0.45 61.05
C GLU A 41 -11.14 -0.99 61.48
N LYS A 42 -12.11 -1.76 62.00
CA LYS A 42 -11.90 -3.17 62.38
C LYS A 42 -11.64 -4.04 61.16
N THR A 43 -12.32 -3.75 60.06
CA THR A 43 -12.19 -4.48 58.79
C THR A 43 -10.84 -4.16 58.15
N PHE A 44 -10.41 -2.90 58.19
CA PHE A 44 -9.10 -2.43 57.75
C PHE A 44 -7.96 -3.07 58.56
N LYS A 45 -8.05 -3.11 59.90
CA LYS A 45 -7.06 -3.81 60.74
C LYS A 45 -6.96 -5.30 60.43
N LYS A 46 -8.10 -5.96 60.16
CA LYS A 46 -8.13 -7.39 59.79
C LYS A 46 -7.53 -7.62 58.39
N LEU A 47 -7.67 -6.67 57.48
CA LEU A 47 -7.06 -6.68 56.15
C LEU A 47 -5.54 -6.43 56.22
N ILE A 48 -5.07 -5.48 57.03
CA ILE A 48 -3.62 -5.24 57.25
C ILE A 48 -2.95 -6.51 57.78
N LYS A 49 -3.51 -7.14 58.82
CA LYS A 49 -2.95 -8.34 59.43
C LYS A 49 -2.91 -9.54 58.48
N ARG A 50 -3.87 -9.62 57.54
CA ARG A 50 -3.85 -10.61 56.45
C ARG A 50 -2.81 -10.24 55.39
N GLY A 51 -2.70 -8.96 55.04
CA GLY A 51 -1.69 -8.43 54.10
C GLY A 51 -0.27 -8.69 54.58
N GLU A 52 0.05 -8.49 55.86
CA GLU A 52 1.37 -8.80 56.43
C GLU A 52 1.69 -10.29 56.36
N LYS A 53 0.73 -11.17 56.65
CA LYS A 53 0.92 -12.63 56.51
C LYS A 53 1.15 -13.05 55.05
N VAL A 54 0.41 -12.46 54.11
CA VAL A 54 0.59 -12.72 52.69
C VAL A 54 1.94 -12.18 52.21
N ALA A 55 2.34 -10.98 52.64
CA ALA A 55 3.64 -10.40 52.31
C ALA A 55 4.81 -11.22 52.87
N ALA A 56 4.68 -11.75 54.09
CA ALA A 56 5.67 -12.65 54.68
C ALA A 56 5.77 -13.99 53.92
N GLY A 57 4.63 -14.55 53.51
CA GLY A 57 4.57 -15.76 52.67
C GLY A 57 5.23 -15.54 51.30
N VAL A 58 4.83 -14.49 50.59
CA VAL A 58 5.39 -14.12 49.28
C VAL A 58 6.89 -13.86 49.36
N ARG A 59 7.39 -13.24 50.44
CA ARG A 59 8.83 -13.01 50.61
C ARG A 59 9.61 -14.30 50.90
N GLY A 60 8.99 -15.28 51.55
CA GLY A 60 9.53 -16.62 51.72
C GLY A 60 9.55 -17.38 50.39
N ASP A 61 8.43 -17.38 49.69
CA ASP A 61 8.27 -18.04 48.39
C ASP A 61 9.22 -17.44 47.34
N LEU A 62 9.41 -16.11 47.32
CA LEU A 62 10.37 -15.45 46.42
C LEU A 62 11.83 -15.80 46.74
N LYS A 63 12.18 -16.03 48.01
CA LYS A 63 13.53 -16.51 48.38
C LYS A 63 13.73 -17.95 47.94
N ASP A 64 12.74 -18.81 48.14
CA ASP A 64 12.78 -20.20 47.71
C ASP A 64 12.79 -20.32 46.18
N LEU A 65 12.04 -19.45 45.49
CA LEU A 65 12.07 -19.31 44.03
C LEU A 65 13.42 -18.81 43.53
N ASN A 66 14.05 -17.85 44.21
CA ASN A 66 15.37 -17.33 43.83
C ASN A 66 16.49 -18.37 44.03
N GLU A 67 16.41 -19.20 45.08
CA GLU A 67 17.34 -20.33 45.26
C GLU A 67 17.09 -21.48 44.27
N ARG A 68 15.85 -21.68 43.83
CA ARG A 68 15.50 -22.62 42.74
C ARG A 68 15.98 -22.08 41.39
N LEU A 69 15.72 -20.80 41.09
CA LEU A 69 16.18 -20.09 39.89
C LEU A 69 17.71 -20.07 39.78
N ARG A 70 18.44 -19.94 40.89
CA ARG A 70 19.92 -19.96 40.87
C ARG A 70 20.50 -21.37 40.61
N ARG A 71 19.74 -22.42 40.91
CA ARG A 71 20.07 -23.82 40.53
C ARG A 71 19.66 -24.14 39.10
N GLU A 72 18.60 -23.50 38.60
CA GLU A 72 18.02 -23.66 37.26
C GLU A 72 18.67 -22.74 36.21
N GLN A 73 19.40 -21.70 36.63
CA GLN A 73 20.15 -20.79 35.76
C GLN A 73 21.22 -21.49 34.91
N LYS A 74 21.54 -22.75 35.21
CA LYS A 74 22.43 -23.59 34.41
C LYS A 74 21.75 -24.22 33.18
N SER A 75 20.42 -24.10 33.02
CA SER A 75 19.64 -24.67 31.90
C SER A 75 18.79 -23.66 31.09
N LEU A 76 18.83 -22.35 31.41
CA LEU A 76 17.92 -21.33 30.85
C LEU A 76 18.19 -20.86 29.40
N ASN A 77 19.19 -21.38 28.69
CA ASN A 77 19.43 -20.95 27.30
C ASN A 77 18.48 -21.61 26.28
N GLU A 78 17.84 -22.74 26.62
CA GLU A 78 16.97 -23.47 25.68
C GLU A 78 15.51 -22.96 25.73
N ASP A 79 14.93 -22.69 26.91
CA ASP A 79 13.52 -22.30 27.04
C ASP A 79 13.19 -20.87 26.56
N VAL A 80 14.15 -19.94 26.63
CA VAL A 80 13.97 -18.56 26.12
C VAL A 80 13.85 -18.56 24.58
N GLN A 81 14.47 -19.53 23.92
CA GLN A 81 14.41 -19.68 22.47
C GLN A 81 13.05 -20.24 22.02
N ASP A 82 12.48 -21.18 22.78
CA ASP A 82 11.16 -21.76 22.51
C ASP A 82 10.00 -20.79 22.81
N ALA A 83 10.10 -20.01 23.88
CA ALA A 83 9.12 -18.97 24.20
C ALA A 83 9.08 -17.89 23.10
N SER A 84 10.26 -17.51 22.58
CA SER A 84 10.38 -16.54 21.47
C SER A 84 9.79 -17.09 20.17
N GLN A 85 10.06 -18.36 19.82
CA GLN A 85 9.48 -19.00 18.64
C GLN A 85 7.95 -19.13 18.73
N THR A 86 7.42 -19.38 19.92
CA THR A 86 5.96 -19.54 20.12
C THR A 86 5.22 -18.22 19.97
N VAL A 87 5.80 -17.12 20.48
CA VAL A 87 5.24 -15.76 20.29
C VAL A 87 5.29 -15.35 18.81
N GLU A 88 6.39 -15.63 18.11
CA GLU A 88 6.49 -15.32 16.67
C GLU A 88 5.46 -16.09 15.83
N ARG A 89 5.19 -17.36 16.15
CA ARG A 89 4.16 -18.17 15.47
C ARG A 89 2.76 -17.61 15.70
N GLY A 90 2.40 -17.29 16.94
CA GLY A 90 1.07 -16.74 17.26
C GLY A 90 0.82 -15.39 16.61
N VAL A 91 1.84 -14.53 16.49
CA VAL A 91 1.72 -13.25 15.77
C VAL A 91 1.55 -13.49 14.27
N SER A 92 2.26 -14.46 13.68
CA SER A 92 2.08 -14.81 12.27
C SER A 92 0.66 -15.31 11.95
N ASP A 93 0.09 -16.18 12.78
CA ASP A 93 -1.24 -16.76 12.54
C ASP A 93 -2.37 -15.71 12.64
N VAL A 94 -2.24 -14.75 13.56
CA VAL A 94 -3.18 -13.63 13.70
C VAL A 94 -3.10 -12.68 12.51
N LEU A 95 -1.89 -12.40 12.00
CA LEU A 95 -1.70 -11.57 10.81
C LEU A 95 -2.31 -12.24 9.57
N GLU A 96 -2.15 -13.56 9.43
CA GLU A 96 -2.76 -14.35 8.37
C GLU A 96 -4.29 -14.36 8.46
N GLY A 97 -4.85 -14.53 9.66
CA GLY A 97 -6.30 -14.46 9.90
C GLY A 97 -6.92 -13.07 9.67
N LEU A 98 -6.13 -12.00 9.78
CA LEU A 98 -6.54 -10.62 9.46
C LEU A 98 -6.26 -10.23 7.99
N ASN A 99 -5.83 -11.18 7.16
CA ASN A 99 -5.44 -10.96 5.77
C ASN A 99 -4.30 -9.93 5.60
N ILE A 100 -3.49 -9.74 6.63
CA ILE A 100 -2.34 -8.83 6.66
C ILE A 100 -1.08 -9.62 6.30
N PRO A 101 -0.41 -9.31 5.17
CA PRO A 101 0.77 -10.06 4.74
C PRO A 101 1.91 -10.02 5.76
N SER A 102 2.46 -11.20 6.12
CA SER A 102 3.60 -11.32 7.03
C SER A 102 4.94 -11.10 6.31
N ARG A 103 6.01 -10.77 7.07
CA ARG A 103 7.37 -10.62 6.51
C ARG A 103 7.89 -11.89 5.81
N LYS A 104 7.47 -13.08 6.26
CA LYS A 104 7.84 -14.35 5.60
C LYS A 104 7.11 -14.49 4.27
N THR A 105 5.83 -14.14 4.24
CA THR A 105 5.00 -14.12 3.02
C THR A 105 5.57 -13.15 1.98
N LEU A 106 5.99 -11.96 2.41
CA LEU A 106 6.67 -10.99 1.54
C LEU A 106 7.95 -11.56 0.93
N ARG A 107 8.82 -12.19 1.73
CA ARG A 107 10.05 -12.81 1.22
C ARG A 107 9.80 -13.97 0.24
N VAL A 108 8.77 -14.77 0.51
CA VAL A 108 8.36 -15.86 -0.40
C VAL A 108 7.81 -15.28 -1.71
N LEU A 109 7.05 -14.19 -1.63
CA LEU A 109 6.58 -13.45 -2.80
C LEU A 109 7.76 -12.85 -3.58
N ASP A 110 8.70 -12.18 -2.92
CA ASP A 110 9.90 -11.61 -3.56
C ASP A 110 10.73 -12.69 -4.24
N ALA A 111 10.91 -13.85 -3.59
CA ALA A 111 11.60 -15.00 -4.18
C ALA A 111 10.84 -15.58 -5.38
N ARG A 112 9.51 -15.66 -5.29
CA ARG A 112 8.65 -16.09 -6.42
C ARG A 112 8.67 -15.08 -7.55
N ILE A 113 8.68 -13.79 -7.27
CA ILE A 113 8.81 -12.71 -8.27
C ILE A 113 10.19 -12.81 -8.92
N ALA A 114 11.25 -12.99 -8.15
CA ALA A 114 12.60 -13.17 -8.69
C ALA A 114 12.71 -14.43 -9.57
N GLN A 115 12.08 -15.53 -9.15
CA GLN A 115 12.00 -16.77 -9.91
C GLN A 115 11.15 -16.63 -11.18
N LEU A 116 9.96 -16.03 -11.09
CA LEU A 116 9.14 -15.73 -12.27
C LEU A 116 9.87 -14.80 -13.23
N ASN A 117 10.55 -13.77 -12.73
CA ASN A 117 11.36 -12.87 -13.55
C ASN A 117 12.56 -13.59 -14.16
N ALA A 118 13.16 -14.56 -13.47
CA ALA A 118 14.21 -15.40 -14.04
C ALA A 118 13.66 -16.33 -15.14
N GLN A 119 12.50 -16.96 -14.90
CA GLN A 119 11.81 -17.79 -15.89
C GLN A 119 11.33 -16.97 -17.10
N LEU A 120 10.83 -15.76 -16.89
CA LEU A 120 10.48 -14.82 -17.96
C LEU A 120 11.70 -14.36 -18.75
N ARG A 121 12.88 -14.23 -18.12
CA ARG A 121 14.16 -13.95 -18.80
C ARG A 121 14.76 -15.17 -19.51
N GLU A 122 14.42 -16.36 -19.05
CA GLU A 122 14.83 -17.62 -19.70
C GLU A 122 13.95 -17.91 -20.92
N LEU A 123 12.66 -17.54 -20.85
CA LEU A 123 11.70 -17.64 -21.94
C LEU A 123 11.74 -16.44 -22.91
N GLY A 124 12.24 -15.29 -22.45
CA GLY A 124 12.51 -14.10 -23.25
C GLY A 124 14.00 -13.77 -23.17
N SER A 125 14.77 -14.27 -24.13
CA SER A 125 16.19 -13.93 -24.27
C SER A 125 16.38 -12.42 -24.29
N ASP A 126 17.30 -11.94 -23.44
CA ASP A 126 17.70 -10.54 -23.26
C ASP A 126 16.65 -9.57 -22.72
N GLY A 127 16.38 -9.69 -21.41
CA GLY A 127 16.24 -8.54 -20.49
C GLY A 127 15.10 -7.55 -20.72
N SER A 128 14.34 -7.69 -21.79
CA SER A 128 13.14 -6.97 -22.15
C SER A 128 12.06 -8.02 -22.33
N ILE A 129 10.97 -7.87 -21.58
CA ILE A 129 9.84 -8.79 -21.70
C ILE A 129 9.35 -8.64 -23.14
N ALA A 130 9.50 -9.69 -23.94
CA ALA A 130 9.01 -9.70 -25.30
C ALA A 130 7.51 -9.33 -25.26
N PRO A 131 7.08 -8.31 -26.03
CA PRO A 131 5.71 -7.78 -25.95
C PRO A 131 4.64 -8.81 -26.33
N VAL A 132 5.04 -9.87 -27.04
CA VAL A 132 4.24 -11.06 -27.27
C VAL A 132 5.10 -12.31 -27.03
N ALA A 133 4.45 -13.42 -26.66
CA ALA A 133 5.15 -14.68 -26.39
C ALA A 133 5.96 -15.14 -27.61
N ASN A 134 7.21 -15.54 -27.37
CA ASN A 134 8.15 -16.04 -28.38
C ASN A 134 8.38 -15.08 -29.56
N TYR A 135 8.30 -13.76 -29.35
CA TYR A 135 8.40 -12.77 -30.42
C TYR A 135 9.62 -12.92 -31.33
N ASP A 136 10.78 -13.24 -30.77
CA ASP A 136 12.03 -13.44 -31.51
C ASP A 136 11.99 -14.64 -32.45
N SER A 137 11.10 -15.59 -32.20
CA SER A 137 10.90 -16.78 -33.03
C SER A 137 9.82 -16.60 -34.09
N LEU A 138 9.07 -15.49 -34.06
CA LEU A 138 8.00 -15.23 -35.02
C LEU A 138 8.54 -14.57 -36.30
N THR A 139 7.97 -14.95 -37.44
CA THR A 139 8.21 -14.28 -38.71
C THR A 139 7.50 -12.93 -38.78
N ALA A 140 7.90 -12.07 -39.72
CA ALA A 140 7.23 -10.79 -39.92
C ALA A 140 5.74 -10.99 -40.24
N GLU A 141 5.40 -11.99 -41.05
CA GLU A 141 4.01 -12.31 -41.40
C GLU A 141 3.19 -12.75 -40.19
N GLU A 142 3.75 -13.59 -39.32
CA GLU A 142 3.07 -14.06 -38.10
C GLU A 142 2.79 -12.91 -37.13
N ILE A 143 3.75 -11.99 -36.97
CA ILE A 143 3.59 -10.81 -36.13
C ILE A 143 2.46 -9.92 -36.68
N ILE A 144 2.44 -9.68 -37.99
CA ILE A 144 1.41 -8.85 -38.65
C ILE A 144 0.01 -9.42 -38.45
N VAL A 145 -0.14 -10.75 -38.47
CA VAL A 145 -1.44 -11.40 -38.21
C VAL A 145 -1.91 -11.18 -36.77
N LEU A 146 -0.98 -11.07 -35.81
CA LEU A 146 -1.30 -10.84 -34.41
C LEU A 146 -1.61 -9.37 -34.08
N MET A 147 -1.01 -8.39 -34.79
CA MET A 147 -1.17 -6.95 -34.49
C MET A 147 -2.61 -6.45 -34.32
N PRO A 148 -3.61 -6.85 -35.13
CA PRO A 148 -4.98 -6.38 -34.95
C PRO A 148 -5.65 -6.85 -33.65
N THR A 149 -5.07 -7.85 -32.98
CA THR A 149 -5.56 -8.39 -31.71
C THR A 149 -4.90 -7.76 -30.50
N LEU A 150 -3.81 -7.00 -30.71
CA LEU A 150 -3.06 -6.34 -29.66
C LEU A 150 -3.74 -5.03 -29.25
N SER A 151 -3.70 -4.76 -27.96
CA SER A 151 -4.08 -3.45 -27.41
C SER A 151 -3.07 -2.37 -27.80
N LEU A 152 -3.48 -1.11 -27.64
CA LEU A 152 -2.63 0.04 -27.93
C LEU A 152 -1.32 0.04 -27.12
N ASP A 153 -1.40 -0.35 -25.83
CA ASP A 153 -0.22 -0.44 -24.96
C ASP A 153 0.75 -1.54 -25.42
N GLU A 154 0.21 -2.68 -25.86
CA GLU A 154 1.01 -3.79 -26.41
C GLU A 154 1.66 -3.42 -27.74
N LEU A 155 0.99 -2.65 -28.59
CA LEU A 155 1.56 -2.14 -29.84
C LEU A 155 2.72 -1.17 -29.60
N PHE A 156 2.63 -0.31 -28.58
CA PHE A 156 3.75 0.57 -28.20
C PHE A 156 4.92 -0.20 -27.58
N ALA A 157 4.63 -1.22 -26.77
CA ALA A 157 5.66 -2.11 -26.27
C ALA A 157 6.37 -2.84 -27.43
N LEU A 158 5.61 -3.28 -28.44
CA LEU A 158 6.11 -3.89 -29.66
C LEU A 158 7.00 -2.95 -30.47
N GLU A 159 6.59 -1.68 -30.61
CA GLU A 159 7.38 -0.64 -31.27
C GLU A 159 8.73 -0.41 -30.56
N ALA A 160 8.70 -0.29 -29.23
CA ALA A 160 9.89 -0.10 -28.42
C ALA A 160 10.83 -1.31 -28.50
N TYR A 161 10.28 -2.52 -28.47
CA TYR A 161 11.04 -3.76 -28.60
C TYR A 161 11.69 -3.85 -29.99
N GLU A 162 10.93 -3.70 -31.08
CA GLU A 162 11.48 -3.75 -32.45
C GLU A 162 12.52 -2.67 -32.71
N SER A 163 12.36 -1.48 -32.13
CA SER A 163 13.34 -0.40 -32.23
C SER A 163 14.68 -0.75 -31.59
N ASN A 164 14.70 -1.64 -30.61
CA ASN A 164 15.91 -2.03 -29.86
C ASN A 164 16.54 -3.35 -30.34
N HIS A 165 15.79 -4.18 -31.07
CA HIS A 165 16.23 -5.52 -31.50
C HIS A 165 16.49 -5.56 -33.02
N ALA A 166 15.62 -6.25 -33.77
CA ALA A 166 15.84 -6.59 -35.17
C ALA A 166 15.54 -5.46 -36.16
N LYS A 167 14.80 -4.43 -35.74
CA LYS A 167 14.38 -3.28 -36.57
C LYS A 167 13.79 -3.69 -37.91
N ARG A 168 12.88 -4.66 -37.88
CA ARG A 168 12.25 -5.19 -39.10
C ARG A 168 11.35 -4.11 -39.71
N VAL A 169 11.78 -3.51 -40.82
CA VAL A 169 11.10 -2.37 -41.46
C VAL A 169 9.63 -2.66 -41.78
N THR A 170 9.34 -3.87 -42.27
CA THR A 170 7.95 -4.30 -42.54
C THR A 170 7.14 -4.30 -41.25
N VAL A 171 7.66 -4.88 -40.17
CA VAL A 171 6.97 -4.96 -38.89
C VAL A 171 6.77 -3.57 -38.29
N GLN A 172 7.78 -2.70 -38.31
CA GLN A 172 7.65 -1.32 -37.82
C GLN A 172 6.54 -0.55 -38.55
N ARG A 173 6.51 -0.64 -39.89
CA ARG A 173 5.48 0.02 -40.69
C ARG A 173 4.08 -0.48 -40.33
N GLU A 174 3.90 -1.79 -40.15
CA GLU A 174 2.60 -2.35 -39.79
C GLU A 174 2.21 -2.00 -38.34
N ILE A 175 3.17 -1.89 -37.41
CA ILE A 175 2.94 -1.39 -36.05
C ILE A 175 2.44 0.05 -36.09
N GLU A 176 3.11 0.94 -36.84
CA GLU A 176 2.68 2.32 -37.02
C GLU A 176 1.26 2.42 -37.58
N GLN A 177 0.93 1.58 -38.58
CA GLN A 177 -0.42 1.52 -39.15
C GLN A 177 -1.46 1.00 -38.15
N ALA A 178 -1.13 -0.03 -37.36
CA ALA A 178 -2.02 -0.58 -36.34
C ALA A 178 -2.29 0.44 -35.22
N ILE A 179 -1.25 1.14 -34.75
CA ILE A 179 -1.36 2.23 -33.78
C ILE A 179 -2.23 3.36 -34.35
N ALA A 180 -1.96 3.80 -35.58
CA ALA A 180 -2.76 4.83 -36.23
C ALA A 180 -4.23 4.42 -36.30
N LYS A 181 -4.52 3.19 -36.71
CA LYS A 181 -5.89 2.65 -36.79
C LYS A 181 -6.60 2.65 -35.43
N HIS A 182 -5.91 2.28 -34.36
CA HIS A 182 -6.46 2.30 -33.00
C HIS A 182 -6.74 3.71 -32.49
N LEU A 183 -5.93 4.68 -32.91
CA LEU A 183 -6.05 6.08 -32.53
C LEU A 183 -7.03 6.85 -33.42
N THR A 184 -7.35 6.34 -34.61
CA THR A 184 -8.32 6.97 -35.51
C THR A 184 -9.75 6.56 -35.19
N VAL A 185 -10.62 7.55 -35.02
CA VAL A 185 -12.08 7.38 -34.98
C VAL A 185 -12.65 8.25 -36.11
N ASP A 186 -13.51 7.67 -36.94
CA ASP A 186 -14.12 8.38 -38.10
C ASP A 186 -13.13 9.00 -39.09
N GLY A 187 -11.92 8.44 -39.18
CA GLY A 187 -10.88 8.89 -40.10
C GLY A 187 -9.97 10.00 -39.55
N GLU A 188 -10.21 10.45 -38.32
CA GLU A 188 -9.39 11.47 -37.64
C GLU A 188 -8.67 10.87 -36.43
N ILE A 189 -7.40 11.24 -36.23
CA ILE A 189 -6.64 10.79 -35.06
C ILE A 189 -7.23 11.50 -33.83
N ARG A 190 -7.71 10.71 -32.87
CA ARG A 190 -8.25 11.22 -31.61
C ARG A 190 -7.24 12.10 -30.90
N GLU A 191 -7.72 13.16 -30.24
CA GLU A 191 -6.87 13.94 -29.34
C GLU A 191 -6.17 13.05 -28.30
N PRO A 192 -4.88 13.31 -27.98
CA PRO A 192 -4.15 12.63 -26.92
C PRO A 192 -4.88 12.69 -25.59
N PHE A 193 -5.42 13.87 -25.29
CA PHE A 193 -6.29 14.11 -24.15
C PHE A 193 -7.24 15.26 -24.47
N ALA A 194 -8.33 15.35 -23.72
CA ALA A 194 -9.41 16.29 -24.00
C ALA A 194 -8.92 17.75 -24.07
N GLY A 195 -9.25 18.42 -25.17
CA GLY A 195 -8.95 19.83 -25.41
C GLY A 195 -7.48 20.09 -25.71
N TYR A 196 -6.74 19.08 -26.16
CA TYR A 196 -5.32 19.20 -26.48
C TYR A 196 -5.04 20.15 -27.65
N GLU A 197 -5.89 20.13 -28.67
CA GLU A 197 -5.76 20.99 -29.85
C GLU A 197 -5.83 22.47 -29.48
N ALA A 198 -6.68 22.81 -28.51
CA ALA A 198 -6.89 24.19 -28.07
C ALA A 198 -5.76 24.75 -27.20
N LEU A 199 -4.81 23.93 -26.73
CA LEU A 199 -3.73 24.37 -25.86
C LEU A 199 -2.68 25.19 -26.60
N ARG A 200 -2.03 26.10 -25.87
CA ARG A 200 -0.79 26.72 -26.35
C ARG A 200 0.37 25.73 -26.28
N ALA A 201 1.43 25.98 -27.05
CA ALA A 201 2.58 25.08 -27.11
C ALA A 201 3.23 24.88 -25.72
N GLU A 202 3.31 25.94 -24.92
CA GLU A 202 3.87 25.91 -23.58
C GLU A 202 3.03 25.06 -22.62
N GLU A 203 1.70 25.17 -22.72
CA GLU A 203 0.74 24.40 -21.90
C GLU A 203 0.73 22.93 -22.31
N ALA A 204 0.82 22.65 -23.61
CA ALA A 204 0.97 21.30 -24.14
C ALA A 204 2.26 20.66 -23.60
N ILE A 205 3.40 21.37 -23.68
CA ILE A 205 4.69 20.92 -23.14
C ILE A 205 4.62 20.63 -21.65
N ALA A 206 3.98 21.50 -20.86
CA ALA A 206 3.80 21.27 -19.43
C ALA A 206 3.01 19.98 -19.16
N LYS A 207 1.96 19.70 -19.95
CA LYS A 207 1.18 18.47 -19.84
C LYS A 207 1.90 17.22 -20.33
N LEU A 208 3.02 17.35 -21.05
CA LEU A 208 3.85 16.20 -21.36
C LEU A 208 4.54 15.66 -20.10
N GLU A 209 4.68 16.46 -19.03
CA GLU A 209 5.40 16.07 -17.80
C GLU A 209 4.60 15.02 -17.05
N GLY A 210 5.08 13.78 -17.14
CA GLY A 210 4.43 12.60 -16.54
C GLY A 210 3.78 11.67 -17.56
N LEU A 211 3.77 12.01 -18.85
CA LEU A 211 3.32 11.09 -19.89
C LEU A 211 4.32 9.95 -20.09
N GLY A 212 3.79 8.73 -20.23
CA GLY A 212 4.55 7.54 -20.61
C GLY A 212 4.91 7.51 -22.10
N ILE A 213 5.71 6.53 -22.51
CA ILE A 213 6.17 6.36 -23.90
C ILE A 213 4.98 6.28 -24.87
N ALA A 214 3.97 5.46 -24.55
CA ALA A 214 2.76 5.29 -25.34
C ALA A 214 2.02 6.63 -25.59
N GLU A 215 1.81 7.40 -24.53
CA GLU A 215 1.11 8.68 -24.58
C GLU A 215 1.92 9.73 -25.37
N LEU A 216 3.25 9.74 -25.21
CA LEU A 216 4.14 10.61 -25.98
C LEU A 216 4.12 10.27 -27.48
N HIS A 217 4.06 8.99 -27.84
CA HIS A 217 3.89 8.59 -29.24
C HIS A 217 2.52 9.00 -29.79
N HIS A 218 1.43 8.89 -29.01
CA HIS A 218 0.11 9.40 -29.41
C HIS A 218 0.16 10.91 -29.68
N VAL A 219 0.79 11.68 -28.79
CA VAL A 219 1.01 13.12 -29.01
C VAL A 219 1.80 13.38 -30.29
N LYS A 220 2.88 12.62 -30.55
CA LYS A 220 3.70 12.75 -31.77
C LYS A 220 2.85 12.57 -33.03
N LEU A 221 2.04 11.50 -33.08
CA LEU A 221 1.16 11.19 -34.21
C LEU A 221 0.09 12.26 -34.40
N PHE A 222 -0.51 12.73 -33.32
CA PHE A 222 -1.52 13.79 -33.38
C PHE A 222 -0.94 15.12 -33.89
N GLU A 223 0.24 15.54 -33.38
CA GLU A 223 0.94 16.74 -33.82
C GLU A 223 1.37 16.69 -35.30
N ALA A 224 1.73 15.51 -35.81
CA ALA A 224 2.11 15.33 -37.20
C ALA A 224 0.93 15.62 -38.16
N SER A 225 -0.28 15.25 -37.75
CA SER A 225 -1.50 15.34 -38.58
C SER A 225 -2.25 16.67 -38.43
N HIS A 226 -2.28 17.29 -37.25
CA HIS A 226 -3.12 18.45 -36.96
C HIS A 226 -2.35 19.78 -36.92
N ALA A 227 -1.70 20.07 -35.78
CA ALA A 227 -1.23 21.41 -35.43
C ALA A 227 0.23 21.70 -35.83
N LYS A 228 1.03 20.66 -36.04
CA LYS A 228 2.45 20.73 -36.42
C LYS A 228 3.25 21.71 -35.57
N ARG A 229 3.00 21.75 -34.25
CA ARG A 229 3.70 22.64 -33.32
C ARG A 229 5.14 22.13 -33.13
N VAL A 230 6.08 22.70 -33.87
CA VAL A 230 7.48 22.27 -33.91
C VAL A 230 8.14 22.21 -32.52
N THR A 231 7.81 23.15 -31.63
CA THR A 231 8.32 23.18 -30.26
C THR A 231 7.85 21.97 -29.45
N VAL A 232 6.58 21.60 -29.59
CA VAL A 232 5.99 20.42 -28.92
C VAL A 232 6.57 19.14 -29.50
N GLN A 233 6.67 19.02 -30.83
CA GLN A 233 7.26 17.84 -31.48
C GLN A 233 8.70 17.59 -31.04
N ARG A 234 9.54 18.63 -31.01
CA ARG A 234 10.93 18.53 -30.54
C ARG A 234 11.00 18.09 -29.07
N GLU A 235 10.10 18.62 -28.24
CA GLU A 235 10.05 18.25 -26.83
C GLU A 235 9.62 16.79 -26.63
N VAL A 236 8.63 16.33 -27.41
CA VAL A 236 8.20 14.93 -27.42
C VAL A 236 9.35 14.02 -27.85
N GLU A 237 10.05 14.34 -28.93
CA GLU A 237 11.21 13.57 -29.40
C GLU A 237 12.32 13.49 -28.35
N ARG A 238 12.68 14.61 -27.74
CA ARG A 238 13.66 14.65 -26.65
C ARG A 238 13.28 13.73 -25.49
N ARG A 239 11.99 13.68 -25.12
CA ARG A 239 11.50 12.82 -24.03
C ARG A 239 11.46 11.35 -24.41
N LEU A 240 11.04 11.05 -25.64
CA LEU A 240 11.10 9.69 -26.14
C LEU A 240 12.54 9.16 -26.15
N GLU A 241 13.51 9.98 -26.54
CA GLU A 241 14.93 9.64 -26.46
C GLU A 241 15.39 9.45 -25.01
N ALA A 242 15.01 10.36 -24.11
CA ALA A 242 15.38 10.27 -22.69
C ALA A 242 14.80 9.04 -21.97
N LEU A 243 13.65 8.53 -22.42
CA LEU A 243 13.02 7.31 -21.88
C LEU A 243 13.54 6.02 -22.54
N ARG A 244 14.21 6.13 -23.71
CA ARG A 244 14.83 5.01 -24.44
C ARG A 244 16.29 4.78 -24.07
N GLY A 245 16.99 5.80 -23.57
CA GLY A 245 18.38 5.74 -23.10
C GLY A 245 18.50 5.28 -21.65
#